data_AF-Q7P3N1-F1
#
_entry.id   AF-Q7P3N1-F1
#
_cell.length_a   1.000
_cell.length_b   1.000
_cell.length_c   1.000
_cell.angle_alpha   90.00
_cell.angle_beta   90.00
_cell.angle_gamma   90.00
#
_symmetry.space_group_name_H-M   'P 1'
#
loop_
_entity.id
_entity.type
_entity.pdbx_description
1 polymer ?
#
loop_
_entity_poly.entity_id
_entity_poly.type
_entity_poly.pdbx_seq_one_letter_code
_entity_poly.pdbx_strand_id
1 'polypeptide(L)'
;MSQYQLLPEYIWPTYDAAEIHSMSMEFLTWPWMELFFGKNANKFKYSALKGALTFIPYGVTIDHFQHYVYENPNATPAERRKKYHELELMYKPDIDYDNDFYNSGAFWFSQGHVFWAPFYYIDYTLAQVCAFQYLLKYLDNKEETLKEYITLCKAGGSKSFFDLIEVGKLKNPMNTNILEEIVPKLEELLKNIEV
;
A
#
# COMPACT_ATOMS: atom_id res chain seq x y z
N MET A 1 5.61 12.87 -9.76
CA MET A 1 5.47 14.23 -10.30
C MET A 1 5.30 14.17 -11.80
N SER A 2 4.22 14.71 -12.35
CA SER A 2 4.10 14.85 -13.81
C SER A 2 4.91 16.04 -14.29
N GLN A 3 5.76 15.83 -15.29
CA GLN A 3 6.47 16.90 -16.01
C GLN A 3 5.65 17.42 -17.22
N TYR A 4 4.43 16.92 -17.40
CA TYR A 4 3.57 17.24 -18.55
C TYR A 4 2.38 18.13 -18.17
N GLN A 5 2.14 18.33 -16.88
CA GLN A 5 1.09 19.20 -16.37
C GLN A 5 1.66 20.59 -16.09
N LEU A 6 0.94 21.62 -16.56
CA LEU A 6 1.38 23.02 -16.44
C LEU A 6 0.78 23.73 -15.22
N LEU A 7 -0.38 23.27 -14.74
CA LEU A 7 -1.02 23.81 -13.55
C LEU A 7 -0.38 23.18 -12.30
N PRO A 8 0.08 23.97 -11.31
CA PRO A 8 0.70 23.45 -10.10
C PRO A 8 -0.12 22.36 -9.38
N GLU A 9 -1.45 22.53 -9.34
CA GLU A 9 -2.38 21.59 -8.70
C GLU A 9 -2.46 20.24 -9.45
N TYR A 10 -2.06 20.20 -10.73
CA TYR A 10 -2.07 18.98 -11.54
C TYR A 10 -0.69 18.33 -11.63
N ILE A 11 0.36 18.93 -11.07
CA ILE A 11 1.69 18.32 -11.04
C ILE A 11 1.68 17.02 -10.21
N TRP A 12 0.88 17.02 -9.13
CA TRP A 12 0.68 15.90 -8.22
C TRP A 12 -0.81 15.61 -8.10
N PRO A 13 -1.21 14.33 -8.08
CA PRO A 13 -2.57 13.97 -7.70
C PRO A 13 -2.74 14.00 -6.18
N THR A 14 -3.94 13.61 -5.74
CA THR A 14 -4.20 13.28 -4.33
C THR A 14 -3.29 12.14 -3.84
N TYR A 15 -3.18 12.02 -2.52
CA TYR A 15 -2.22 11.13 -1.87
C TYR A 15 -2.38 9.65 -2.27
N ASP A 16 -3.59 9.10 -2.21
CA ASP A 16 -3.97 7.80 -2.76
C ASP A 16 -3.44 7.52 -4.17
N ALA A 17 -3.68 8.43 -5.11
CA ALA A 17 -3.17 8.30 -6.46
C ALA A 17 -1.64 8.43 -6.49
N ALA A 18 -1.07 9.34 -5.70
CA ALA A 18 0.38 9.53 -5.62
C ALA A 18 1.07 8.22 -5.22
N GLU A 19 0.49 7.48 -4.27
CA GLU A 19 1.03 6.20 -3.82
C GLU A 19 0.93 5.09 -4.87
N ILE A 20 -0.01 5.15 -5.84
CA ILE A 20 0.01 4.21 -6.98
C ILE A 20 1.34 4.33 -7.73
N HIS A 21 1.88 5.55 -7.89
CA HIS A 21 3.14 5.76 -8.60
C HIS A 21 4.32 5.15 -7.84
N SER A 22 4.48 5.51 -6.56
CA SER A 22 5.60 5.03 -5.72
C SER A 22 5.58 3.52 -5.58
N MET A 23 4.47 2.95 -5.10
CA MET A 23 4.38 1.52 -4.76
C MET A 23 4.46 0.63 -6.00
N SER A 24 3.91 1.07 -7.14
CA SER A 24 4.06 0.32 -8.39
C SER A 24 5.50 0.31 -8.89
N MET A 25 6.22 1.43 -8.73
CA MET A 25 7.64 1.50 -9.12
C MET A 25 8.50 0.47 -8.35
N GLU A 26 8.17 0.18 -7.10
CA GLU A 26 8.85 -0.87 -6.32
C GLU A 26 8.80 -2.24 -7.02
N PHE A 27 7.68 -2.57 -7.66
CA PHE A 27 7.53 -3.80 -8.45
C PHE A 27 8.10 -3.69 -9.86
N LEU A 28 7.86 -2.58 -10.54
CA LEU A 28 8.32 -2.40 -11.93
C LEU A 28 9.84 -2.41 -12.05
N THR A 29 10.57 -2.16 -10.95
CA THR A 29 12.04 -2.24 -10.88
C THR A 29 12.59 -3.64 -10.61
N TRP A 30 11.75 -4.65 -10.38
CA TRP A 30 12.17 -6.02 -10.04
C TRP A 30 13.21 -6.65 -10.98
N PRO A 31 13.18 -6.44 -12.31
CA PRO A 31 14.20 -7.00 -13.21
C PRO A 31 15.62 -6.49 -12.94
N TRP A 32 15.76 -5.36 -12.24
CA TRP A 32 17.05 -4.74 -11.94
C TRP A 32 17.54 -5.04 -10.51
N MET A 33 16.80 -5.82 -9.72
CA MET A 33 17.19 -6.09 -8.32
C MET A 33 18.49 -6.90 -8.19
N GLU A 34 18.90 -7.62 -9.22
CA GLU A 34 20.23 -8.25 -9.26
C GLU A 34 21.38 -7.25 -9.21
N LEU A 35 21.19 -6.01 -9.69
CA LEU A 35 22.21 -4.96 -9.61
C LEU A 35 22.48 -4.51 -8.17
N PHE A 36 21.47 -4.61 -7.30
CA PHE A 36 21.57 -4.19 -5.90
C PHE A 36 21.90 -5.36 -4.97
N PHE A 37 21.30 -6.53 -5.22
CA PHE A 37 21.33 -7.66 -4.29
C PHE A 37 22.12 -8.87 -4.82
N GLY A 38 22.54 -8.86 -6.09
CA GLY A 38 23.23 -9.99 -6.73
C GLY A 38 22.46 -11.29 -6.54
N LYS A 39 23.15 -12.32 -6.02
CA LYS A 39 22.55 -13.62 -5.70
C LYS A 39 21.37 -13.57 -4.72
N ASN A 40 21.20 -12.48 -3.96
CA ASN A 40 20.10 -12.32 -3.01
C ASN A 40 18.87 -11.62 -3.62
N ALA A 41 18.83 -11.38 -4.94
CA ALA A 41 17.70 -10.68 -5.57
C ALA A 41 16.36 -11.38 -5.33
N ASN A 42 16.31 -12.72 -5.36
CA ASN A 42 15.08 -13.44 -5.06
C ASN A 42 14.69 -13.32 -3.58
N LYS A 43 15.65 -13.33 -2.64
CA LYS A 43 15.38 -13.06 -1.22
C LYS A 43 14.75 -11.69 -1.01
N PHE A 44 15.25 -10.68 -1.72
CA PHE A 44 14.66 -9.35 -1.71
C PHE A 44 13.23 -9.37 -2.25
N LYS A 45 13.00 -9.94 -3.45
CA LYS A 45 11.65 -10.00 -4.06
C LYS A 45 10.64 -10.73 -3.17
N TYR A 46 11.04 -11.85 -2.58
CA TYR A 46 10.23 -12.58 -1.61
C TYR A 46 9.89 -11.72 -0.40
N SER A 47 10.90 -11.10 0.22
CA SER A 47 10.70 -10.25 1.40
C SER A 47 9.83 -9.03 1.08
N ALA A 48 10.02 -8.41 -0.09
CA ALA A 48 9.27 -7.24 -0.53
C ALA A 48 7.80 -7.60 -0.79
N LEU A 49 7.53 -8.67 -1.55
CA LEU A 49 6.16 -9.11 -1.83
C LEU A 49 5.44 -9.57 -0.55
N LYS A 50 6.11 -10.37 0.29
CA LYS A 50 5.58 -10.77 1.59
C LYS A 50 5.27 -9.55 2.45
N GLY A 51 6.21 -8.59 2.52
CA GLY A 51 6.05 -7.34 3.25
C GLY A 51 4.82 -6.57 2.78
N ALA A 52 4.71 -6.33 1.48
CA ALA A 52 3.57 -5.66 0.85
C ALA A 52 2.22 -6.33 1.14
N LEU A 53 2.17 -7.68 1.15
CA LEU A 53 0.96 -8.43 1.50
C LEU A 53 0.61 -8.25 2.99
N THR A 54 1.58 -8.42 3.88
CA THR A 54 1.38 -8.28 5.34
C THR A 54 1.17 -6.84 5.79
N PHE A 55 1.51 -5.88 4.93
CA PHE A 55 1.28 -4.46 5.16
C PHE A 55 -0.21 -4.09 5.08
N ILE A 56 -1.00 -4.74 4.21
CA ILE A 56 -2.42 -4.40 4.03
C ILE A 56 -3.21 -4.47 5.37
N PRO A 57 -3.17 -5.58 6.15
CA PRO A 57 -3.85 -5.66 7.45
C PRO A 57 -3.40 -4.58 8.45
N TYR A 58 -2.10 -4.26 8.47
CA TYR A 58 -1.58 -3.19 9.32
C TYR A 58 -2.10 -1.81 8.88
N GLY A 59 -2.10 -1.55 7.57
CA GLY A 59 -2.63 -0.34 6.97
C GLY A 59 -4.06 -0.04 7.38
N VAL A 60 -4.94 -1.04 7.23
CA VAL A 60 -6.36 -0.90 7.61
C VAL A 60 -6.57 -0.85 9.12
N THR A 61 -5.68 -1.45 9.93
CA THR A 61 -5.73 -1.32 11.41
C THR A 61 -5.54 0.13 11.83
N ILE A 62 -4.56 0.83 11.24
CA ILE A 62 -4.28 2.24 11.55
C ILE A 62 -5.41 3.16 11.10
N ASP A 63 -6.01 2.91 9.94
CA ASP A 63 -7.17 3.67 9.47
C ASP A 63 -8.39 3.49 10.39
N HIS A 64 -8.76 2.24 10.69
CA HIS A 64 -9.86 1.91 11.59
C HIS A 64 -9.62 2.50 12.99
N PHE A 65 -8.39 2.47 13.48
CA PHE A 65 -8.04 3.12 14.75
C PHE A 65 -8.25 4.63 14.70
N GLN A 66 -7.87 5.30 13.61
CA GLN A 66 -8.10 6.74 13.48
C GLN A 66 -9.59 7.08 13.46
N HIS A 67 -10.42 6.31 12.75
CA HIS A 67 -11.88 6.46 12.81
C HIS A 67 -12.39 6.44 14.25
N TYR A 68 -11.98 5.45 15.05
CA TYR A 68 -12.34 5.41 16.46
C TYR A 68 -11.90 6.66 17.23
N VAL A 69 -10.65 7.12 17.05
CA VAL A 69 -10.12 8.30 17.76
C VAL A 69 -10.93 9.55 17.45
N TYR A 70 -11.28 9.78 16.19
CA TYR A 70 -12.02 10.96 15.77
C TYR A 70 -13.52 10.88 16.05
N GLU A 71 -14.11 9.68 16.09
CA GLU A 71 -15.49 9.44 16.54
C GLU A 71 -15.62 9.52 18.07
N ASN A 72 -14.52 9.30 18.81
CA ASN A 72 -14.48 9.31 20.27
C ASN A 72 -13.46 10.36 20.79
N PRO A 73 -13.66 11.67 20.54
CA PRO A 73 -12.66 12.69 20.84
C PRO A 73 -12.30 12.77 22.34
N ASN A 74 -13.23 12.39 23.21
CA ASN A 74 -13.06 12.38 24.67
C ASN A 74 -12.38 11.10 25.21
N ALA A 75 -12.08 10.12 24.36
CA ALA A 75 -11.39 8.90 24.78
C ALA A 75 -10.02 9.24 25.39
N THR A 76 -9.78 8.71 26.58
CA THR A 76 -8.51 8.85 27.29
C THR A 76 -7.37 8.14 26.56
N PRO A 77 -6.10 8.49 26.83
CA PRO A 77 -4.96 7.77 26.26
C PRO A 77 -4.98 6.26 26.52
N ALA A 78 -5.50 5.83 27.68
CA ALA A 78 -5.64 4.41 28.01
C ALA A 78 -6.71 3.71 27.16
N GLU A 79 -7.86 4.34 26.95
CA GLU A 79 -8.92 3.82 26.08
C GLU A 79 -8.47 3.72 24.62
N ARG A 80 -7.73 4.71 24.13
CA ARG A 80 -7.14 4.67 22.78
C ARG A 80 -6.17 3.50 22.61
N ARG A 81 -5.26 3.28 23.56
CA ARG A 81 -4.34 2.14 23.51
C ARG A 81 -5.07 0.80 23.56
N LYS A 82 -6.03 0.66 24.48
CA LYS A 82 -6.86 -0.55 24.56
C LYS A 82 -7.55 -0.81 23.23
N LYS A 83 -8.16 0.22 22.64
CA LYS A 83 -8.86 0.09 21.37
C LYS A 83 -7.94 -0.26 20.21
N TYR A 84 -6.77 0.37 20.13
CA TYR A 84 -5.77 -0.01 19.13
C TYR A 84 -5.40 -1.49 19.26
N HIS A 85 -5.14 -1.98 20.47
CA HIS A 85 -4.78 -3.39 20.67
C HIS A 85 -5.91 -4.35 20.29
N GLU A 86 -7.17 -4.01 20.61
CA GLU A 86 -8.35 -4.78 20.15
C GLU A 86 -8.38 -4.89 18.61
N LEU A 87 -8.12 -3.79 17.90
CA LEU A 87 -8.09 -3.76 16.44
C LEU A 87 -6.88 -4.49 15.88
N GLU A 88 -5.71 -4.32 16.49
CA GLU A 88 -4.48 -5.01 16.09
C GLU A 88 -4.65 -6.53 16.13
N LEU A 89 -5.25 -7.07 17.20
CA LEU A 89 -5.56 -8.48 17.31
C LEU A 89 -6.66 -8.95 16.34
N MET A 90 -7.57 -8.05 15.92
CA MET A 90 -8.57 -8.37 14.90
C MET A 90 -7.92 -8.61 13.52
N TYR A 91 -6.96 -7.77 13.13
CA TYR A 91 -6.30 -7.86 11.82
C TYR A 91 -5.04 -8.74 11.83
N LYS A 92 -4.41 -8.93 12.99
CA LYS A 92 -3.21 -9.74 13.19
C LYS A 92 -3.31 -10.52 14.51
N PRO A 93 -4.09 -11.61 14.57
CA PRO A 93 -4.40 -12.33 15.81
C PRO A 93 -3.21 -13.08 16.42
N ASP A 94 -2.15 -13.29 15.65
CA ASP A 94 -0.92 -13.99 16.05
C ASP A 94 0.20 -13.04 16.48
N ILE A 95 -0.09 -11.74 16.64
CA ILE A 95 0.91 -10.79 17.14
C ILE A 95 1.28 -11.08 18.60
N ASP A 96 2.57 -11.17 18.86
CA ASP A 96 3.16 -11.27 20.19
C ASP A 96 4.43 -10.42 20.20
N TYR A 97 4.47 -9.39 21.05
CA TYR A 97 5.63 -8.53 21.19
C TYR A 97 6.48 -8.99 22.37
N ASP A 98 7.80 -9.08 22.18
CA ASP A 98 8.75 -9.22 23.29
C ASP A 98 9.02 -7.85 23.96
N ASN A 99 7.93 -7.10 24.21
CA ASN A 99 7.97 -5.74 24.76
C ASN A 99 6.62 -5.34 25.37
N ASP A 100 6.62 -5.09 26.68
CA ASP A 100 5.41 -4.72 27.44
C ASP A 100 4.74 -3.43 26.94
N PHE A 101 5.52 -2.46 26.46
CA PHE A 101 4.96 -1.21 25.95
C PHE A 101 4.15 -1.46 24.68
N TYR A 102 4.66 -2.27 23.74
CA TYR A 102 3.91 -2.64 22.54
C TYR A 102 2.71 -3.54 22.86
N ASN A 103 2.87 -4.53 23.74
CA ASN A 103 1.76 -5.36 24.22
C ASN A 103 0.67 -4.54 24.94
N SER A 104 0.97 -3.33 25.42
CA SER A 104 -0.03 -2.43 26.01
C SER A 104 -0.92 -1.71 24.98
N GLY A 105 -0.78 -2.00 23.67
CA GLY A 105 -1.51 -1.33 22.61
C GLY A 105 -0.89 -0.01 22.17
N ALA A 106 0.44 0.13 22.31
CA ALA A 106 1.17 1.35 21.99
C ALA A 106 1.99 1.28 20.69
N PHE A 107 1.85 0.21 19.89
CA PHE A 107 2.62 0.08 18.65
C PHE A 107 2.34 1.23 17.67
N TRP A 108 1.11 1.73 17.58
CA TRP A 108 0.77 2.88 16.71
C TRP A 108 1.57 4.16 16.98
N PHE A 109 2.25 4.30 18.13
CA PHE A 109 3.16 5.42 18.37
C PHE A 109 4.36 5.43 17.41
N SER A 110 4.75 4.28 16.84
CA SER A 110 5.78 4.24 15.79
C SER A 110 5.26 4.75 14.43
N GLN A 111 3.95 4.94 14.28
CA GLN A 111 3.33 5.35 13.03
C GLN A 111 3.20 6.88 12.97
N GLY A 112 4.26 7.55 12.49
CA GLY A 112 4.32 9.00 12.42
C GLY A 112 3.10 9.66 11.75
N HIS A 113 2.57 9.04 10.69
CA HIS A 113 1.42 9.55 9.92
C HIS A 113 0.19 9.85 10.79
N VAL A 114 -0.05 9.05 11.86
CA VAL A 114 -1.15 9.28 12.79
C VAL A 114 -1.08 10.67 13.44
N PHE A 115 0.13 11.23 13.59
CA PHE A 115 0.34 12.52 14.25
C PHE A 115 0.37 13.71 13.30
N TRP A 116 0.83 13.55 12.06
CA TRP A 116 1.04 14.67 11.13
C TRP A 116 0.19 14.65 9.86
N ALA A 117 -0.40 13.51 9.49
CA ALA A 117 -1.31 13.37 8.36
C ALA A 117 -2.44 12.39 8.67
N PRO A 118 -3.45 12.81 9.46
CA PRO A 118 -4.57 11.97 9.81
C PRO A 118 -5.29 11.39 8.59
N PHE A 119 -5.76 10.15 8.70
CA PHE A 119 -6.47 9.38 7.67
C PHE A 119 -5.70 9.08 6.38
N TYR A 120 -4.45 9.53 6.22
CA TYR A 120 -3.63 9.23 5.04
C TYR A 120 -3.21 7.74 4.93
N TYR A 121 -3.44 6.90 5.94
CA TYR A 121 -2.89 5.55 5.91
C TYR A 121 -3.68 4.58 5.03
N ILE A 122 -4.98 4.85 4.81
CA ILE A 122 -5.81 4.04 3.91
C ILE A 122 -5.37 4.16 2.45
N ASP A 123 -4.86 5.33 2.06
CA ASP A 123 -4.32 5.65 0.74
C ASP A 123 -3.27 4.62 0.30
N TYR A 124 -2.35 4.26 1.20
CA TYR A 124 -1.34 3.23 0.94
C TYR A 124 -1.96 1.87 0.65
N THR A 125 -3.02 1.47 1.36
CA THR A 125 -3.64 0.16 1.15
C THR A 125 -4.36 0.10 -0.19
N LEU A 126 -5.07 1.17 -0.58
CA LEU A 126 -5.74 1.26 -1.87
C LEU A 126 -4.71 1.26 -3.00
N ALA A 127 -3.64 2.05 -2.85
CA ALA A 127 -2.55 2.10 -3.81
C ALA A 127 -1.78 0.77 -3.92
N GLN A 128 -1.61 0.05 -2.82
CA GLN A 128 -0.93 -1.25 -2.81
C GLN A 128 -1.71 -2.30 -3.63
N VAL A 129 -3.05 -2.27 -3.61
CA VAL A 129 -3.90 -3.13 -4.47
C VAL A 129 -3.69 -2.77 -5.94
N CYS A 130 -3.62 -1.48 -6.28
CA CYS A 130 -3.27 -1.01 -7.62
C CYS A 130 -1.85 -1.44 -8.04
N ALA A 131 -0.88 -1.37 -7.14
CA ALA A 131 0.50 -1.78 -7.39
C ALA A 131 0.63 -3.28 -7.63
N PHE A 132 -0.13 -4.12 -6.92
CA PHE A 132 -0.21 -5.55 -7.19
C PHE A 132 -0.77 -5.86 -8.57
N GLN A 133 -1.79 -5.12 -9.03
CA GLN A 133 -2.29 -5.26 -10.39
C GLN A 133 -1.20 -4.93 -11.42
N TYR A 134 -0.43 -3.86 -11.20
CA TYR A 134 0.71 -3.54 -12.07
C TYR A 134 1.81 -4.61 -12.03
N LEU A 135 2.13 -5.18 -10.86
CA LEU A 135 3.06 -6.32 -10.77
C LEU A 135 2.60 -7.48 -11.66
N LEU A 136 1.34 -7.91 -11.51
CA LEU A 136 0.80 -9.03 -12.27
C LEU A 136 0.73 -8.72 -13.77
N LYS A 137 0.29 -7.52 -14.16
CA LYS A 137 0.30 -7.06 -15.55
C LYS A 137 1.72 -7.03 -16.12
N TYR A 138 2.70 -6.59 -15.33
CA TYR A 138 4.10 -6.51 -15.77
C TYR A 138 4.73 -7.88 -16.02
N LEU A 139 4.40 -8.87 -15.19
CA LEU A 139 4.85 -10.24 -15.37
C LEU A 139 4.24 -10.90 -16.62
N ASP A 140 3.06 -10.46 -17.06
CA ASP A 140 2.39 -10.92 -18.28
C ASP A 140 2.91 -10.17 -19.53
N ASN A 141 2.84 -8.84 -19.52
CA ASN A 141 3.30 -7.99 -20.62
C ASN A 141 4.01 -6.72 -20.10
N LYS A 142 5.34 -6.80 -20.00
CA LYS A 142 6.20 -5.70 -19.53
C LYS A 142 6.05 -4.42 -20.35
N GLU A 143 6.06 -4.51 -21.68
CA GLU A 143 6.10 -3.32 -22.53
C GLU A 143 4.79 -2.53 -22.45
N GLU A 144 3.66 -3.23 -22.53
CA GLU A 144 2.33 -2.62 -22.43
C GLU A 144 2.12 -2.02 -21.04
N THR A 145 2.46 -2.77 -19.99
CA THR A 145 2.32 -2.30 -18.61
C THR A 145 3.12 -1.02 -18.34
N LEU A 146 4.35 -0.94 -18.86
CA LEU A 146 5.16 0.29 -18.72
C LEU A 146 4.54 1.48 -19.48
N LYS A 147 3.94 1.25 -20.66
CA LYS A 147 3.24 2.31 -21.40
C LYS A 147 2.02 2.82 -20.63
N GLU A 148 1.23 1.91 -20.04
CA GLU A 148 0.09 2.26 -19.19
C GLU A 148 0.53 3.04 -17.94
N TYR A 149 1.53 2.52 -17.22
CA TYR A 149 2.08 3.18 -16.03
C TYR A 149 2.64 4.58 -16.33
N ILE A 150 3.40 4.74 -17.43
CA ILE A 150 3.90 6.06 -17.86
C ILE A 150 2.72 6.99 -18.22
N THR A 151 1.67 6.46 -18.84
CA THR A 151 0.47 7.25 -19.17
C THR A 151 -0.21 7.76 -17.90
N LEU A 152 -0.33 6.92 -16.86
CA LEU A 152 -0.78 7.33 -15.53
C LEU A 152 0.12 8.44 -14.94
N CYS A 153 1.44 8.26 -14.92
CA CYS A 153 2.37 9.27 -14.42
C CYS A 153 2.22 10.63 -15.12
N LYS A 154 1.97 10.62 -16.44
CA LYS A 154 1.79 11.85 -17.23
C LYS A 154 0.49 12.59 -16.87
N ALA A 155 -0.55 11.86 -16.48
CA ALA A 155 -1.82 12.47 -16.07
C ALA A 155 -1.66 13.37 -14.83
N GLY A 156 -0.72 13.08 -13.93
CA GLY A 156 -0.53 13.85 -12.71
C GLY A 156 -1.84 13.93 -11.91
N GLY A 157 -2.15 15.11 -11.36
CA GLY A 157 -3.40 15.43 -10.67
C GLY A 157 -4.51 15.98 -11.56
N SER A 158 -4.43 15.82 -12.88
CA SER A 158 -5.46 16.37 -13.80
C SER A 158 -6.83 15.67 -13.72
N LYS A 159 -6.95 14.62 -12.91
CA LYS A 159 -8.14 13.78 -12.76
C LYS A 159 -8.29 13.31 -11.31
N SER A 160 -9.50 12.89 -10.95
CA SER A 160 -9.78 12.28 -9.64
C SER A 160 -9.11 10.91 -9.50
N PHE A 161 -8.98 10.40 -8.26
CA PHE A 161 -8.39 9.09 -7.99
C PHE A 161 -9.02 7.96 -8.83
N PHE A 162 -10.36 7.87 -8.85
CA PHE A 162 -11.05 6.83 -9.61
C PHE A 162 -10.84 6.97 -11.12
N ASP A 163 -10.83 8.20 -11.65
CA ASP A 163 -10.53 8.43 -13.06
C ASP A 163 -9.07 8.08 -13.40
N LEU A 164 -8.13 8.29 -12.45
CA LEU A 164 -6.73 7.92 -12.62
C LEU A 164 -6.53 6.40 -12.61
N ILE A 165 -7.30 5.64 -11.82
CA ILE A 165 -7.33 4.17 -11.89
C ILE A 165 -7.70 3.71 -13.31
N GLU A 166 -8.72 4.31 -13.92
CA GLU A 166 -9.13 3.99 -15.29
C GLU A 166 -8.07 4.39 -16.34
N VAL A 167 -7.38 5.52 -16.14
CA VAL A 167 -6.23 5.92 -16.98
C VAL A 167 -5.11 4.88 -16.90
N GLY A 168 -4.83 4.37 -15.70
CA GLY A 168 -3.84 3.32 -15.45
C GLY A 168 -4.25 1.93 -15.90
N LYS A 169 -5.46 1.75 -16.45
CA LYS A 169 -6.01 0.44 -16.87
C LYS A 169 -6.02 -0.57 -15.73
N LEU A 170 -6.39 -0.08 -14.55
CA LEU A 170 -6.54 -0.85 -13.32
C LEU A 170 -8.03 -1.00 -12.98
N LYS A 171 -8.36 -2.04 -12.22
CA LYS A 171 -9.68 -2.18 -11.59
C LYS A 171 -9.69 -1.47 -10.25
N ASN A 172 -10.82 -0.84 -9.93
CA ASN A 172 -11.00 -0.07 -8.72
C ASN A 172 -11.14 -0.98 -7.47
N PRO A 173 -10.29 -0.80 -6.44
CA PRO A 173 -10.27 -1.66 -5.25
C PRO A 173 -11.50 -1.51 -4.34
N MET A 174 -12.32 -0.48 -4.52
CA MET A 174 -13.46 -0.17 -3.65
C MET A 174 -14.79 -0.76 -4.14
N ASN A 175 -14.91 -1.05 -5.43
CA ASN A 175 -16.19 -1.44 -6.04
C ASN A 175 -16.08 -2.66 -6.98
N THR A 176 -14.93 -3.34 -6.98
CA THR A 176 -14.71 -4.57 -7.73
C THR A 176 -14.15 -5.66 -6.81
N ASN A 177 -14.25 -6.92 -7.24
CA ASN A 177 -13.70 -8.07 -6.53
C ASN A 177 -12.21 -8.30 -6.86
N ILE A 178 -11.45 -7.21 -7.05
CA ILE A 178 -10.07 -7.30 -7.54
C ILE A 178 -9.14 -7.98 -6.54
N LEU A 179 -9.40 -7.83 -5.23
CA LEU A 179 -8.64 -8.50 -4.19
C LEU A 179 -8.77 -10.01 -4.29
N GLU A 180 -9.99 -10.53 -4.47
CA GLU A 180 -10.27 -11.95 -4.66
C GLU A 180 -9.60 -12.49 -5.94
N GLU A 181 -9.47 -11.66 -6.98
CA GLU A 181 -8.80 -12.03 -8.23
C GLU A 181 -7.27 -12.09 -8.12
N ILE A 182 -6.63 -11.16 -7.39
CA ILE A 182 -5.16 -11.04 -7.36
C ILE A 182 -4.51 -11.83 -6.24
N VAL A 183 -5.16 -11.97 -5.07
CA VAL A 183 -4.54 -12.62 -3.90
C VAL A 183 -4.04 -14.04 -4.22
N PRO A 184 -4.82 -14.93 -4.86
CA PRO A 184 -4.34 -16.28 -5.20
C PRO A 184 -3.10 -16.25 -6.11
N LYS A 185 -3.06 -15.32 -7.07
CA LYS A 185 -1.92 -15.16 -8.00
C LYS A 185 -0.67 -14.67 -7.28
N LEU A 186 -0.82 -13.75 -6.33
CA LEU A 186 0.28 -13.23 -5.52
C LEU A 186 0.82 -14.30 -4.57
N GLU A 187 -0.06 -15.14 -3.98
CA GLU A 187 0.37 -16.27 -3.16
C GLU A 187 1.13 -17.32 -3.96
N GLU A 188 0.65 -17.65 -5.17
CA GLU A 188 1.35 -18.55 -6.08
C GLU A 188 2.72 -17.97 -6.48
N LEU A 189 2.76 -16.69 -6.85
CA LEU A 189 4.00 -15.99 -7.15
C LEU A 189 4.97 -16.06 -5.97
N LEU A 190 4.51 -15.78 -4.75
CA LEU A 190 5.35 -15.81 -3.55
C LEU A 190 5.92 -17.21 -3.27
N LYS A 191 5.14 -18.27 -3.50
CA LYS A 191 5.58 -19.68 -3.34
C LYS A 191 6.63 -20.08 -4.38
N ASN A 192 6.56 -19.49 -5.58
CA ASN A 192 7.45 -19.81 -6.70
C ASN A 192 8.75 -18.99 -6.71
N ILE A 193 8.92 -18.02 -5.80
CA ILE A 193 10.20 -17.33 -5.65
C ILE A 193 11.18 -18.24 -4.89
N GLU A 194 12.24 -18.69 -5.55
CA GLU A 194 13.31 -19.48 -4.95
C GLU A 194 14.22 -18.60 -4.07
N VAL A 195 14.11 -18.74 -2.75
CA VAL A 195 14.82 -17.96 -1.71
C VAL A 195 16.12 -18.63 -1.24
#